data_AF-A0A8J5NFD3-F1
#
_entry.id   AF-A0A8J5NFD3-F1
#
_cell.length_a   1.000
_cell.length_b   1.000
_cell.length_c   1.000
_cell.angle_alpha   90.00
_cell.angle_beta   90.00
_cell.angle_gamma   90.00
#
_symmetry.space_group_name_H-M   'P 1'
#
loop_
_entity.id
_entity.type
_entity.pdbx_description
1 polymer ?
#
loop_
_entity_poly.entity_id
_entity_poly.type
_entity_poly.pdbx_seq_one_letter_code
_entity_poly.pdbx_strand_id
1 'polypeptide(L)'
;MAGPDTIKQRRAQPGNRNGAKQPMANPAPVSRTVTWHDIPKWQQDNKYIPTGYRPSEADYLQVIKSLTFLHNETCNVCTHLIGAVLLPLFATAILRTVSRPQYMDVTKTDLIMFSVFFCSAETCLIFSAVYHLIGSHSCEVEQFWHRMDLLGIVVVTIGTFIPGIYYIFNCEPTQQKIHWTIVCHPGHLDTSSFARRCQVFQAC
;
A
#
# COMPACT_ATOMS: atom_id res chain seq x y z
N MET A 1 -82.46 -16.96 10.33
CA MET A 1 -82.45 -18.43 10.42
C MET A 1 -81.05 -18.90 10.12
N ALA A 2 -80.27 -19.19 11.16
CA ALA A 2 -78.88 -19.61 11.07
C ALA A 2 -78.81 -21.12 10.76
N GLY A 3 -78.04 -21.50 9.73
CA GLY A 3 -77.78 -22.89 9.36
C GLY A 3 -76.65 -23.52 10.19
N PRO A 4 -76.59 -24.85 10.32
CA PRO A 4 -75.83 -25.51 11.38
C PRO A 4 -74.36 -25.79 11.03
N ASP A 5 -73.52 -25.62 12.04
CA ASP A 5 -72.12 -26.04 12.10
C ASP A 5 -71.97 -27.56 11.94
N THR A 6 -71.06 -28.00 11.07
CA THR A 6 -70.58 -29.40 11.05
C THR A 6 -69.07 -29.48 11.01
N ILE A 7 -68.52 -29.80 12.18
CA ILE A 7 -67.14 -30.25 12.41
C ILE A 7 -66.97 -31.64 11.79
N LYS A 8 -66.04 -31.82 10.85
CA LYS A 8 -65.52 -33.15 10.44
C LYS A 8 -64.00 -33.16 10.29
N GLN A 9 -63.36 -33.51 11.41
CA GLN A 9 -62.33 -34.55 11.56
C GLN A 9 -61.17 -34.57 10.54
N ARG A 10 -60.05 -33.92 10.91
CA ARG A 10 -58.74 -34.05 10.25
C ARG A 10 -58.13 -35.42 10.60
N ARG A 11 -58.03 -36.31 9.62
CA ARG A 11 -57.38 -37.63 9.73
C ARG A 11 -55.86 -37.43 9.88
N ALA A 12 -55.28 -37.89 10.98
CA ALA A 12 -53.84 -37.87 11.21
C ALA A 12 -53.14 -38.94 10.35
N GLN A 13 -52.15 -38.54 9.55
CA GLN A 13 -51.21 -39.46 8.92
C GLN A 13 -50.12 -39.88 9.93
N PRO A 14 -49.68 -41.15 9.93
CA PRO A 14 -48.65 -41.64 10.84
C PRO A 14 -47.28 -41.09 10.45
N GLY A 15 -46.52 -40.64 11.46
CA GLY A 15 -45.22 -40.03 11.31
C GLY A 15 -44.16 -40.98 10.76
N ASN A 16 -43.49 -40.57 9.68
CA ASN A 16 -42.26 -41.17 9.21
C ASN A 16 -41.10 -40.68 10.10
N ARG A 17 -40.75 -41.46 11.13
CA ARG A 17 -39.57 -41.25 11.97
C ARG A 17 -38.31 -41.73 11.24
N ASN A 18 -37.77 -40.91 10.35
CA ASN A 18 -36.38 -41.02 9.91
C ASN A 18 -35.66 -39.70 10.19
N GLY A 19 -35.55 -39.37 11.48
CA GLY A 19 -34.69 -38.29 11.96
C GLY A 19 -33.24 -38.75 12.01
N ALA A 20 -32.63 -38.94 10.84
CA ALA A 20 -31.18 -38.92 10.75
C ALA A 20 -30.75 -37.47 11.03
N LYS A 21 -30.25 -37.21 12.24
CA LYS A 21 -29.52 -35.97 12.54
C LYS A 21 -28.38 -35.87 11.52
N GLN A 22 -28.51 -34.99 10.54
CA GLN A 22 -27.35 -34.52 9.80
C GLN A 22 -26.35 -34.01 10.84
N PRO A 23 -25.07 -34.43 10.78
CA PRO A 23 -24.07 -33.86 11.66
C PRO A 23 -24.08 -32.36 11.40
N MET A 24 -24.29 -31.57 12.46
CA MET A 24 -24.11 -30.13 12.41
C MET A 24 -22.63 -29.94 12.05
N ALA A 25 -22.36 -29.72 10.77
CA ALA A 25 -21.01 -29.46 10.30
C ALA A 25 -20.54 -28.23 11.09
N ASN A 26 -19.45 -28.37 11.83
CA ASN A 26 -18.78 -27.22 12.42
C ASN A 26 -18.60 -26.19 11.30
N PRO A 27 -18.98 -24.91 11.48
CA PRO A 27 -18.71 -23.92 10.46
C PRO A 27 -17.21 -23.97 10.16
N ALA A 28 -16.89 -24.22 8.89
CA ALA A 28 -15.51 -24.24 8.44
C ALA A 28 -14.84 -22.94 8.90
N PRO A 29 -13.56 -22.98 9.32
CA PRO A 29 -12.86 -21.78 9.75
C PRO A 29 -12.98 -20.72 8.66
N VAL A 30 -13.55 -19.56 9.01
CA VAL A 30 -13.75 -18.46 8.08
C VAL A 30 -12.37 -18.08 7.53
N SER A 31 -12.19 -18.22 6.22
CA SER A 31 -10.95 -17.85 5.55
C SER A 31 -10.65 -16.38 5.79
N ARG A 32 -9.41 -16.05 6.17
CA ARG A 32 -8.96 -14.67 6.39
C ARG A 32 -8.73 -13.91 5.08
N THR A 33 -8.65 -14.64 3.96
CA THR A 33 -8.45 -14.09 2.62
C THR A 33 -9.51 -14.61 1.64
N VAL A 34 -9.72 -13.86 0.56
CA VAL A 34 -10.71 -14.14 -0.48
C VAL A 34 -10.07 -14.35 -1.85
N THR A 35 -10.87 -14.77 -2.83
CA THR A 35 -10.41 -14.97 -4.22
C THR A 35 -10.45 -13.68 -5.02
N TRP A 36 -9.76 -13.63 -6.16
CA TRP A 36 -9.75 -12.49 -7.08
C TRP A 36 -11.15 -12.14 -7.61
N HIS A 37 -12.04 -13.13 -7.73
CA HIS A 37 -13.41 -12.90 -8.19
C HIS A 37 -14.32 -12.32 -7.10
N ASP A 38 -13.94 -12.46 -5.83
CA ASP A 38 -14.74 -12.04 -4.67
C ASP A 38 -14.39 -10.62 -4.20
N ILE A 39 -13.31 -10.03 -4.71
CA ILE A 39 -12.92 -8.64 -4.42
C ILE A 39 -13.59 -7.64 -5.38
N PRO A 40 -13.82 -6.39 -4.93
CA PRO A 40 -14.37 -5.36 -5.79
C PRO A 40 -13.41 -5.01 -6.93
N LYS A 41 -13.97 -4.48 -8.03
CA LYS A 41 -13.22 -4.16 -9.26
C LYS A 41 -12.03 -3.22 -9.04
N TRP A 42 -12.14 -2.29 -8.10
CA TRP A 42 -11.05 -1.34 -7.80
C TRP A 42 -9.84 -2.00 -7.15
N GLN A 43 -9.99 -3.21 -6.59
CA GLN A 43 -8.91 -4.00 -5.99
C GLN A 43 -8.38 -5.09 -6.94
N GLN A 44 -9.00 -5.27 -8.12
CA GLN A 44 -8.71 -6.34 -9.08
C GLN A 44 -7.48 -6.01 -9.96
N ASP A 45 -6.33 -5.75 -9.36
CA ASP A 45 -5.13 -5.26 -10.08
C ASP A 45 -4.53 -6.31 -11.02
N ASN A 46 -4.43 -7.57 -10.55
CA ASN A 46 -3.72 -8.62 -11.26
C ASN A 46 -4.51 -9.94 -11.28
N LYS A 47 -5.14 -10.24 -12.42
CA LYS A 47 -5.89 -11.49 -12.66
C LYS A 47 -5.06 -12.77 -12.54
N TYR A 48 -3.74 -12.69 -12.56
CA TYR A 48 -2.85 -13.85 -12.42
C TYR A 48 -2.59 -14.24 -10.96
N ILE A 49 -3.06 -13.44 -10.00
CA ILE A 49 -3.10 -13.78 -8.58
C ILE A 49 -4.54 -14.25 -8.31
N PRO A 50 -4.82 -15.56 -8.20
CA PRO A 50 -6.19 -16.04 -8.11
C PRO A 50 -6.79 -15.95 -6.69
N THR A 51 -5.95 -15.95 -5.64
CA THR A 51 -6.37 -16.04 -4.23
C THR A 51 -5.43 -15.29 -3.30
N GLY A 52 -5.83 -15.09 -2.05
CA GLY A 52 -4.99 -14.51 -1.01
C GLY A 52 -5.23 -13.02 -0.81
N TYR A 53 -6.31 -12.47 -1.37
CA TYR A 53 -6.68 -11.07 -1.20
C TYR A 53 -7.24 -10.81 0.18
N ARG A 54 -6.93 -9.65 0.75
CA ARG A 54 -7.63 -9.16 1.93
C ARG A 54 -9.06 -8.74 1.54
N PRO A 55 -10.08 -9.02 2.36
CA PRO A 55 -11.42 -8.47 2.16
C PRO A 55 -11.38 -6.93 2.09
N SER A 56 -12.24 -6.35 1.24
CA SER A 56 -12.43 -4.90 1.15
C SER A 56 -13.20 -4.35 2.35
N GLU A 57 -13.20 -3.03 2.52
CA GLU A 57 -13.89 -2.36 3.64
C GLU A 57 -13.35 -2.78 5.02
N ALA A 58 -12.06 -3.13 5.06
CA ALA A 58 -11.39 -3.53 6.28
C ALA A 58 -11.21 -2.33 7.22
N ASP A 59 -11.66 -2.46 8.47
CA ASP A 59 -11.33 -1.46 9.48
C ASP A 59 -9.80 -1.40 9.73
N TYR A 60 -9.31 -0.29 10.28
CA TYR A 60 -7.87 -0.11 10.54
C TYR A 60 -7.28 -1.19 11.47
N LEU A 61 -8.09 -1.77 12.36
CA LEU A 61 -7.62 -2.85 13.24
C LEU A 61 -7.42 -4.14 12.46
N GLN A 62 -8.30 -4.46 11.50
CA GLN A 62 -8.16 -5.57 10.57
C GLN A 62 -6.95 -5.39 9.65
N VAL A 63 -6.71 -4.16 9.18
CA VAL A 63 -5.50 -3.79 8.44
C VAL A 63 -4.23 -4.09 9.24
N ILE A 64 -4.15 -3.64 10.50
CA ILE A 64 -2.99 -3.92 11.36
C ILE A 64 -2.86 -5.41 11.64
N LYS A 65 -3.97 -6.10 11.93
CA LYS A 65 -3.99 -7.56 12.13
C LYS A 65 -3.51 -8.32 10.89
N SER A 66 -3.64 -7.75 9.69
CA SER A 66 -3.17 -8.38 8.45
C SER A 66 -1.66 -8.65 8.42
N LEU A 67 -0.88 -7.91 9.20
CA LEU A 67 0.56 -8.17 9.39
C LEU A 67 0.85 -9.55 10.01
N THR A 68 -0.14 -10.20 10.62
CA THR A 68 0.02 -11.49 11.31
C THR A 68 -0.32 -12.71 10.45
N PHE A 69 -0.73 -12.51 9.20
CA PHE A 69 -1.04 -13.61 8.28
C PHE A 69 -0.64 -13.30 6.84
N LEU A 70 -0.49 -14.34 6.01
CA LEU A 70 -0.08 -14.19 4.62
C LEU A 70 -1.26 -13.78 3.73
N HIS A 71 -1.01 -12.79 2.87
CA HIS A 71 -1.92 -12.25 1.86
C HIS A 71 -1.11 -11.80 0.63
N ASN A 72 -1.80 -11.44 -0.46
CA ASN A 72 -1.19 -11.06 -1.75
C ASN A 72 -0.21 -9.88 -1.62
N GLU A 73 -0.49 -8.93 -0.73
CA GLU A 73 0.38 -7.77 -0.46
C GLU A 73 1.47 -8.00 0.60
N THR A 74 1.62 -9.19 1.19
CA THR A 74 2.50 -9.36 2.37
C THR A 74 3.95 -9.04 2.03
N CYS A 75 4.44 -9.50 0.88
CA CYS A 75 5.80 -9.20 0.44
C CYS A 75 6.00 -7.69 0.28
N ASN A 76 5.09 -7.01 -0.43
CA ASN A 76 5.15 -5.57 -0.66
C ASN A 76 5.17 -4.78 0.66
N VAL A 77 4.29 -5.13 1.62
CA VAL A 77 4.29 -4.52 2.95
C VAL A 77 5.63 -4.77 3.66
N CYS A 78 6.07 -6.03 3.74
CA CYS A 78 7.25 -6.39 4.51
C CYS A 78 8.54 -5.77 3.94
N THR A 79 8.75 -5.80 2.62
CA THR A 79 9.96 -5.27 2.01
C THR A 79 10.12 -3.77 2.26
N HIS A 80 9.05 -2.99 2.08
CA HIS A 80 9.07 -1.54 2.30
C HIS A 80 9.10 -1.19 3.79
N LEU A 81 8.33 -1.89 4.64
CA LEU A 81 8.30 -1.64 6.08
C LEU A 81 9.64 -1.95 6.76
N ILE A 82 10.28 -3.07 6.41
CA ILE A 82 11.62 -3.40 6.92
C ILE A 82 12.61 -2.31 6.50
N GLY A 83 12.55 -1.86 5.24
CA GLY A 83 13.34 -0.73 4.75
C GLY A 83 13.14 0.52 5.61
N ALA A 84 11.88 0.95 5.80
CA ALA A 84 11.54 2.15 6.59
C ALA A 84 12.00 2.06 8.06
N VAL A 85 12.04 0.86 8.64
CA VAL A 85 12.54 0.69 10.02
C VAL A 85 14.07 0.72 10.09
N LEU A 86 14.76 0.10 9.12
CA LEU A 86 16.21 -0.04 9.15
C LEU A 86 16.97 1.16 8.57
N LEU A 87 16.40 1.85 7.59
CA LEU A 87 17.06 2.94 6.89
C LEU A 87 17.41 4.12 7.81
N PRO A 88 16.56 4.58 8.76
CA PRO A 88 16.93 5.65 9.69
C PRO A 88 18.11 5.28 10.60
N LEU A 89 18.19 4.01 11.01
CA LEU A 89 19.31 3.48 11.81
C LEU A 89 20.60 3.49 10.99
N PHE A 90 20.52 3.01 9.75
CA PHE A 90 21.64 3.00 8.81
C PHE A 90 22.11 4.42 8.48
N ALA A 91 21.19 5.31 8.09
CA ALA A 91 21.45 6.71 7.78
C ALA A 91 22.12 7.43 8.97
N THR A 92 21.60 7.23 10.18
CA THR A 92 22.19 7.81 11.39
C THR A 92 23.60 7.29 11.64
N ALA A 93 23.83 5.99 11.46
CA ALA A 93 25.16 5.39 11.61
C ALA A 93 26.16 5.97 10.59
N ILE A 94 25.74 6.12 9.33
CA ILE A 94 26.55 6.73 8.27
C ILE A 94 26.86 8.19 8.60
N LEU A 95 25.84 9.02 8.87
CA LEU A 95 26.01 10.44 9.18
C LEU A 95 26.92 10.66 10.39
N ARG A 96 26.79 9.85 11.45
CA ARG A 96 27.69 9.90 12.62
C ARG A 96 29.12 9.49 12.28
N THR A 97 29.28 8.50 11.40
CA THR A 97 30.61 8.00 11.01
C THR A 97 31.34 9.06 10.20
N VAL A 98 30.71 9.63 9.17
CA VAL A 98 31.32 10.65 8.31
C VAL A 98 31.56 11.98 9.03
N SER A 99 30.80 12.27 10.09
CA SER A 99 31.00 13.47 10.91
C SER A 99 32.19 13.35 11.88
N ARG A 100 32.87 12.20 11.95
CA ARG A 100 34.03 12.04 12.85
C ARG A 100 35.23 12.87 12.35
N PRO A 101 36.04 13.45 13.26
CA PRO A 101 37.19 14.29 12.91
C PRO A 101 38.23 13.62 12.01
N GLN A 102 38.26 12.28 11.98
CA GLN A 102 39.14 11.52 11.09
C GLN A 102 38.86 11.74 9.59
N TYR A 103 37.67 12.24 9.25
CA TYR A 103 37.28 12.60 7.88
C TYR A 103 37.34 14.14 7.73
N MET A 104 38.55 14.66 7.53
CA MET A 104 38.83 16.11 7.55
C MET A 104 38.21 16.90 6.38
N ASP A 105 37.82 16.22 5.30
CA ASP A 105 37.31 16.85 4.07
C ASP A 105 35.78 16.85 3.94
N VAL A 106 35.04 16.41 4.97
CA VAL A 106 33.57 16.40 4.94
C VAL A 106 33.03 17.78 5.28
N THR A 107 32.33 18.39 4.33
CA THR A 107 31.69 19.69 4.49
C THR A 107 30.27 19.57 5.06
N LYS A 108 29.71 20.68 5.56
CA LYS A 108 28.29 20.74 5.93
C LYS A 108 27.37 20.45 4.74
N THR A 109 27.79 20.82 3.53
CA THR A 109 27.05 20.54 2.29
C THR A 109 26.95 19.04 2.06
N ASP A 110 28.01 18.28 2.30
CA ASP A 110 27.98 16.81 2.19
C ASP A 110 26.93 16.20 3.12
N LEU A 111 26.86 16.67 4.37
CA LEU A 111 25.85 16.20 5.31
C LEU A 111 24.43 16.52 4.84
N ILE A 112 24.21 17.70 4.23
CA ILE A 112 22.92 18.05 3.62
C ILE A 112 22.61 17.10 2.45
N MET A 113 23.57 16.82 1.57
CA MET A 113 23.40 15.94 0.42
C MET A 113 23.07 14.50 0.83
N PHE A 114 23.78 13.95 1.81
CA PHE A 114 23.43 12.66 2.41
C PHE A 114 22.06 12.67 3.06
N SER A 115 21.71 13.75 3.77
CA SER A 115 20.40 13.87 4.41
C SER A 115 19.27 13.91 3.37
N VAL A 116 19.44 14.66 2.27
CA VAL A 116 18.47 14.70 1.15
C VAL A 116 18.29 13.31 0.54
N PHE A 117 19.38 12.59 0.27
CA PHE A 117 19.32 11.21 -0.22
C PHE A 117 18.52 10.31 0.73
N PHE A 118 18.91 10.23 2.00
CA PHE A 118 18.28 9.34 2.97
C PHE A 118 16.82 9.71 3.26
N CYS A 119 16.51 10.99 3.43
CA CYS A 119 15.13 11.44 3.68
C CYS A 119 14.22 11.16 2.48
N SER A 120 14.73 11.30 1.24
CA SER A 120 13.94 11.00 0.04
C SER A 120 13.65 9.50 -0.09
N ALA A 121 14.62 8.64 0.19
CA ALA A 121 14.45 7.19 0.21
C ALA A 121 13.50 6.76 1.33
N GLU A 122 13.64 7.33 2.53
CA GLU A 122 12.76 7.06 3.67
C GLU A 122 11.30 7.42 3.34
N THR A 123 11.07 8.59 2.75
CA THR A 123 9.73 9.02 2.34
C THR A 123 9.10 8.03 1.36
N CYS A 124 9.86 7.54 0.37
CA CYS A 124 9.39 6.53 -0.57
C CYS A 124 9.02 5.21 0.11
N LEU A 125 9.87 4.73 1.03
CA LEU A 125 9.61 3.48 1.77
C LEU A 125 8.36 3.60 2.65
N ILE A 126 8.19 4.72 3.36
CA ILE A 126 7.01 4.97 4.19
C ILE A 126 5.74 5.01 3.34
N PHE A 127 5.71 5.81 2.27
CA PHE A 127 4.50 5.93 1.44
C PHE A 127 4.09 4.58 0.83
N SER A 128 5.06 3.80 0.35
CA SER A 128 4.81 2.46 -0.17
C SER A 128 4.32 1.48 0.88
N ALA A 129 4.98 1.44 2.05
CA ALA A 129 4.59 0.56 3.16
C ALA A 129 3.17 0.88 3.64
N VAL A 130 2.83 2.16 3.76
CA VAL A 130 1.49 2.58 4.15
C VAL A 130 0.47 2.16 3.10
N TYR A 131 0.71 2.45 1.81
CA TYR A 131 -0.19 2.07 0.72
C TYR A 131 -0.52 0.57 0.71
N HIS A 132 0.51 -0.28 0.64
CA HIS A 132 0.31 -1.73 0.57
C HIS A 132 -0.32 -2.32 1.84
N LEU A 133 -0.15 -1.66 2.99
CA LEU A 133 -0.77 -2.07 4.24
C LEU A 133 -2.25 -1.72 4.28
N ILE A 134 -2.60 -0.46 3.99
CA ILE A 134 -3.96 0.05 4.20
C ILE A 134 -4.86 0.02 2.96
N GLY A 135 -4.34 -0.41 1.80
CA GLY A 135 -5.06 -0.43 0.52
C GLY A 135 -6.34 -1.27 0.50
N SER A 136 -6.61 -2.12 1.49
CA SER A 136 -7.88 -2.85 1.61
C SER A 136 -8.95 -2.11 2.43
N HIS A 137 -8.66 -0.91 2.93
CA HIS A 137 -9.57 -0.16 3.81
C HIS A 137 -10.81 0.35 3.09
N SER A 138 -10.65 1.20 2.07
CA SER A 138 -11.76 1.64 1.21
C SER A 138 -11.18 2.10 -0.12
N CYS A 139 -12.03 2.23 -1.13
CA CYS A 139 -11.60 2.64 -2.46
C CYS A 139 -10.92 4.04 -2.46
N GLU A 140 -11.43 4.99 -1.69
CA GLU A 140 -10.85 6.35 -1.61
C GLU A 140 -9.48 6.35 -0.91
N VAL A 141 -9.34 5.53 0.13
CA VAL A 141 -8.08 5.39 0.87
C VAL A 141 -7.03 4.72 -0.01
N GLU A 142 -7.41 3.67 -0.74
CA GLU A 142 -6.54 3.01 -1.72
C GLU A 142 -6.02 4.03 -2.74
N GLN A 143 -6.91 4.77 -3.40
CA GLN A 143 -6.52 5.71 -4.46
C GLN A 143 -5.65 6.85 -3.94
N PHE A 144 -5.95 7.38 -2.75
CA PHE A 144 -5.14 8.42 -2.14
C PHE A 144 -3.72 7.91 -1.88
N TRP A 145 -3.58 6.77 -1.22
CA TRP A 145 -2.26 6.24 -0.86
C TRP A 145 -1.49 5.68 -2.05
N HIS A 146 -2.18 5.18 -3.08
CA HIS A 146 -1.55 4.83 -4.35
C HIS A 146 -0.90 6.06 -4.99
N ARG A 147 -1.56 7.22 -4.99
CA ARG A 147 -0.95 8.48 -5.46
C ARG A 147 0.23 8.91 -4.61
N MET A 148 0.16 8.70 -3.29
CA MET A 148 1.28 8.99 -2.39
C MET A 148 2.47 8.06 -2.63
N ASP A 149 2.25 6.77 -2.89
CA ASP A 149 3.30 5.82 -3.24
C ASP A 149 4.00 6.20 -4.55
N LEU A 150 3.21 6.53 -5.59
CA LEU A 150 3.72 7.08 -6.85
C LEU A 150 4.49 8.40 -6.64
N LEU A 151 4.01 9.28 -5.76
CA LEU A 151 4.73 10.50 -5.38
C LEU A 151 6.07 10.16 -4.68
N GLY A 152 6.10 9.14 -3.84
CA GLY A 152 7.31 8.63 -3.20
C GLY A 152 8.40 8.28 -4.21
N ILE A 153 8.04 7.59 -5.30
CA ILE A 153 8.96 7.27 -6.41
C ILE A 153 9.53 8.55 -7.04
N VAL A 154 8.70 9.57 -7.27
CA VAL A 154 9.14 10.85 -7.82
C VAL A 154 10.10 11.55 -6.84
N VAL A 155 9.77 11.58 -5.55
CA VAL A 155 10.57 12.21 -4.49
C VAL A 155 11.95 11.55 -4.38
N VAL A 156 12.03 10.21 -4.33
CA VAL A 156 13.33 9.51 -4.25
C VAL A 156 14.15 9.68 -5.53
N THR A 157 13.49 9.73 -6.70
CA THR A 157 14.18 9.99 -7.97
C THR A 157 14.85 11.36 -7.95
N ILE A 158 14.13 12.43 -7.61
CA ILE A 158 14.70 13.79 -7.50
C ILE A 158 15.76 13.85 -6.40
N GLY A 159 15.45 13.28 -5.22
CA GLY A 159 16.32 13.30 -4.06
C GLY A 159 17.62 12.50 -4.20
N THR A 160 17.69 11.55 -5.13
CA THR A 160 18.95 10.86 -5.50
C THR A 160 19.74 11.62 -6.56
N PHE A 161 19.09 12.27 -7.51
CA PHE A 161 19.77 13.08 -8.52
C PHE A 161 20.42 14.34 -7.95
N ILE A 162 19.80 15.04 -7.00
CA ILE A 162 20.37 16.25 -6.36
C ILE A 162 21.79 15.99 -5.82
N PRO A 163 22.01 15.03 -4.90
CA PRO A 163 23.34 14.71 -4.38
C PRO A 163 24.23 14.04 -5.43
N GLY A 164 23.68 13.23 -6.35
CA GLY A 164 24.47 12.65 -7.44
C GLY A 164 25.11 13.72 -8.34
N ILE A 165 24.33 14.72 -8.76
CA ILE A 165 24.80 15.88 -9.53
C ILE A 165 25.80 16.72 -8.74
N TYR A 166 25.57 16.88 -7.42
CA TYR A 166 26.51 17.56 -6.54
C TYR A 166 27.91 16.97 -6.64
N TYR A 167 28.03 15.65 -6.47
CA TYR A 167 29.31 14.95 -6.47
C TYR A 167 29.92 14.80 -7.86
N ILE A 168 29.12 14.58 -8.91
CA ILE A 168 29.62 14.43 -10.29
C ILE A 168 30.20 15.73 -10.83
N PHE A 169 29.55 16.87 -10.57
CA PHE A 169 29.94 18.17 -11.13
C PHE A 169 30.58 19.11 -10.10
N ASN A 170 31.25 18.57 -9.08
CA ASN A 170 31.84 19.36 -7.99
C ASN A 170 32.82 20.44 -8.52
N CYS A 171 33.56 20.15 -9.60
CA CYS A 171 34.49 21.10 -10.23
C CYS A 171 33.86 22.00 -11.32
N GLU A 172 32.59 21.76 -11.68
CA GLU A 172 31.92 22.34 -12.86
C GLU A 172 30.57 22.98 -12.42
N PRO A 173 30.60 24.13 -11.73
CA PRO A 173 29.41 24.70 -11.08
C PRO A 173 28.31 25.13 -12.07
N THR A 174 28.68 25.47 -13.30
CA THR A 174 27.72 25.78 -14.37
C THR A 174 26.93 24.53 -14.77
N GLN A 175 27.61 23.39 -14.97
CA GLN A 175 26.96 22.13 -15.30
C GLN A 175 26.06 21.65 -14.16
N GLN A 176 26.54 21.75 -12.92
CA GLN A 176 25.78 21.39 -11.72
C GLN A 176 24.42 22.13 -11.66
N LYS A 177 24.43 23.46 -11.83
CA LYS A 177 23.21 24.29 -11.80
C LYS A 177 22.24 23.96 -12.93
N ILE A 178 22.74 23.74 -14.14
CA ILE A 178 21.92 23.37 -15.30
C ILE A 178 21.19 22.04 -15.02
N HIS A 179 21.91 21.02 -14.57
CA HIS A 179 21.32 19.70 -14.31
C HIS A 179 20.34 19.71 -13.14
N TRP A 180 20.63 20.46 -12.06
CA TRP A 180 19.66 20.64 -10.97
C TRP A 180 18.37 21.32 -11.43
N THR A 181 18.48 22.32 -12.32
CA THR A 181 17.29 23.00 -12.85
C THR A 181 16.43 22.03 -13.67
N ILE A 182 17.05 21.18 -14.49
CA ILE A 182 16.35 20.15 -15.27
C ILE A 182 15.64 19.15 -14.35
N VAL A 183 16.32 18.66 -13.31
CA VAL A 183 15.79 17.65 -12.38
C VAL A 183 14.68 18.21 -11.49
N CYS A 184 14.80 19.44 -11.00
CA CYS A 184 13.81 20.06 -10.12
C CYS A 184 12.60 20.62 -10.87
N HIS A 185 12.75 20.94 -12.16
CA HIS A 185 11.69 21.50 -13.00
C HIS A 185 11.47 20.70 -14.29
N PRO A 186 11.12 19.40 -14.21
CA PRO A 186 10.79 18.62 -15.41
C PRO A 186 9.53 19.16 -16.11
N GLY A 187 8.71 19.92 -15.38
CA GLY A 187 7.37 20.39 -15.80
C GLY A 187 7.31 21.61 -16.72
N HIS A 188 8.42 22.16 -17.21
CA HIS A 188 8.35 23.24 -18.21
C HIS A 188 7.89 22.75 -19.60
N LEU A 189 7.69 21.42 -19.80
CA LEU A 189 7.37 20.83 -21.11
C LEU A 189 5.96 20.25 -21.29
N ASP A 190 5.19 19.86 -20.27
CA ASP A 190 3.77 19.48 -20.50
C ASP A 190 2.93 19.33 -19.20
N THR A 191 2.50 20.45 -18.63
CA THR A 191 1.57 20.46 -17.47
C THR A 191 0.17 19.96 -17.83
N SER A 192 -0.19 19.94 -19.12
CA SER A 192 -1.54 19.59 -19.60
C SER A 192 -1.80 18.08 -19.64
N SER A 193 -0.75 17.27 -19.73
CA SER A 193 -0.88 15.80 -19.75
C SER A 193 -0.96 15.17 -18.36
N PHE A 194 -0.47 15.84 -17.31
CA PHE A 194 -0.50 15.33 -15.93
C PHE A 194 -1.92 15.42 -15.33
N ALA A 195 -2.60 16.56 -15.50
CA ALA A 195 -3.97 16.76 -14.99
C ALA A 195 -4.99 15.78 -15.61
N ARG A 196 -4.83 15.41 -16.89
CA ARG A 196 -5.69 14.44 -17.58
C ARG A 196 -5.47 13.00 -17.13
N ARG A 197 -4.26 12.64 -16.67
CA ARG A 197 -3.99 11.30 -16.11
C ARG A 197 -4.56 11.13 -14.71
N CYS A 198 -4.66 12.19 -13.91
CA CYS A 198 -5.34 12.15 -12.61
C CYS A 198 -6.85 11.88 -12.72
N GLN A 199 -7.50 12.21 -13.84
CA GLN A 199 -8.92 11.90 -14.07
C GLN A 199 -9.19 10.41 -14.36
N VAL A 200 -8.17 9.62 -14.72
CA VAL A 200 -8.31 8.16 -14.96
C VAL A 200 -8.48 7.39 -13.65
N PHE A 201 -8.16 7.99 -12.50
CA PHE A 201 -8.33 7.40 -11.16
C PHE A 201 -9.72 7.64 -10.55
N GLN A 202 -10.78 7.84 -11.35
CA GLN A 202 -12.16 8.05 -10.86
C GLN A 202 -12.97 6.75 -10.71
N ALA A 203 -12.34 5.58 -10.59
CA ALA A 203 -13.05 4.31 -10.42
C ALA A 203 -13.18 3.92 -8.94
N CYS A 204 -13.84 4.77 -8.17
CA CYS A 204 -14.72 4.40 -7.07
C CYS A 204 -16.12 4.83 -7.50
#